data_AF-A0A2Z4IT04-F1
#
_entry.id   AF-A0A2Z4IT04-F1
#
_cell.length_a   1.000
_cell.length_b   1.000
_cell.length_c   1.000
_cell.angle_alpha   90.00
_cell.angle_beta   90.00
_cell.angle_gamma   90.00
#
_symmetry.space_group_name_H-M   'P 1'
#
loop_
_entity.id
_entity.type
_entity.pdbx_description
1 polymer ?
#
loop_
_entity_poly.entity_id
_entity_poly.type
_entity_poly.pdbx_seq_one_letter_code
_entity_poly.pdbx_strand_id
1 'polypeptide(L)' 'MATSDPPPTEADPSALMCHSDEVGLCAKCWRKTHRYGRGGNPLCSYCFAAVSAQWGPRVRRTPRA' A
#
# COMPACT_ATOMS: atom_id res chain seq x y z
N MET A 1 16.73 15.70 1.13
CA MET A 1 15.68 15.33 2.10
C MET A 1 15.59 13.82 2.11
N ALA A 2 16.03 13.16 3.18
CA ALA A 2 15.93 11.72 3.32
C ALA A 2 14.53 11.39 3.85
N THR A 3 13.67 10.89 2.97
CA THR A 3 12.40 10.28 3.39
C THR A 3 12.77 8.92 3.97
N SER A 4 12.95 8.84 5.29
CA SER A 4 13.13 7.57 5.99
C SER A 4 11.86 6.75 5.83
N ASP A 5 11.84 5.90 4.82
CA ASP A 5 10.84 4.87 4.65
C ASP A 5 10.88 3.99 5.92
N PRO A 6 9.78 3.84 6.69
CA PRO A 6 9.81 3.10 7.94
C PRO A 6 10.27 1.66 7.70
N PRO A 7 10.92 1.02 8.68
CA PRO A 7 11.47 -0.31 8.52
C PRO A 7 10.37 -1.27 8.03
N PRO A 8 10.69 -2.19 7.10
CA PRO A 8 9.71 -3.07 6.45
C PRO A 8 8.96 -4.01 7.41
N THR A 9 9.37 -4.05 8.69
CA THR A 9 8.69 -4.75 9.78
C THR A 9 7.32 -4.16 10.11
N GLU A 10 7.12 -2.85 9.92
CA GLU A 10 5.85 -2.21 10.26
C GLU A 10 4.84 -2.40 9.11
N ALA A 11 3.78 -3.15 9.39
CA ALA A 11 2.72 -3.38 8.42
C ALA A 11 2.05 -2.06 8.03
N ASP A 12 1.61 -1.96 6.77
CA ASP A 12 0.81 -0.81 6.34
C ASP A 12 -0.46 -0.72 7.19
N PRO A 13 -0.90 0.47 7.63
CA PRO A 13 -2.11 0.60 8.44
C PRO A 13 -3.35 0.00 7.75
N SER A 14 -3.38 -0.07 6.41
CA SER A 14 -4.47 -0.76 5.68
C SER A 14 -4.48 -2.27 5.92
N ALA A 15 -3.34 -2.90 6.23
CA ALA A 15 -3.28 -4.32 6.59
C ALA A 15 -3.79 -4.60 8.02
N LEU A 16 -3.81 -3.60 8.91
CA LEU A 16 -4.36 -3.78 10.26
C LEU A 16 -5.90 -3.89 10.27
N MET A 17 -6.56 -3.35 9.25
CA MET A 17 -8.03 -3.29 9.17
C MET A 17 -8.65 -4.31 8.21
N CYS A 18 -7.84 -5.09 7.51
CA CYS A 18 -8.31 -6.07 6.53
C CYS A 18 -8.32 -7.49 7.10
N HIS A 19 -9.20 -8.33 6.54
CA HIS A 19 -9.20 -9.76 6.84
C HIS A 19 -7.86 -10.36 6.41
N SER A 20 -7.34 -11.38 7.11
CA SER A 20 -6.03 -11.96 6.75
C SER A 20 -5.97 -12.46 5.30
N ASP A 21 -7.10 -12.91 4.74
CA ASP A 21 -7.19 -13.38 3.35
C ASP A 21 -7.06 -12.24 2.32
N GLU A 22 -7.26 -10.99 2.75
CA GLU A 22 -7.12 -9.78 1.93
C GLU A 22 -5.70 -9.17 2.04
N VAL A 23 -4.90 -9.64 3.01
CA VAL A 23 -3.55 -9.15 3.25
C VAL A 23 -2.55 -9.89 2.35
N GLY A 24 -1.67 -9.13 1.70
CA GLY A 24 -0.55 -9.65 0.93
C GLY A 24 0.66 -8.73 1.00
N LEU A 25 1.72 -9.06 0.27
CA LEU A 25 2.96 -8.28 0.27
C LEU A 25 2.90 -7.17 -0.79
N CYS A 26 3.31 -5.95 -0.45
CA CYS A 26 3.50 -4.86 -1.41
C CYS A 26 4.44 -5.31 -2.53
N ALA A 27 4.08 -5.08 -3.79
CA ALA A 27 4.88 -5.47 -4.95
C ALA A 27 6.24 -4.76 -5.06
N LYS A 28 6.44 -3.66 -4.30
CA LYS A 28 7.67 -2.86 -4.31
C LYS A 28 8.54 -3.08 -3.07
N CYS A 29 7.96 -2.94 -1.88
CA CYS A 29 8.70 -2.98 -0.61
C CYS A 29 8.43 -4.22 0.23
N TRP A 30 7.61 -5.16 -0.26
CA TRP A 30 7.27 -6.42 0.40
C TRP A 30 6.58 -6.30 1.77
N ARG A 31 6.25 -5.09 2.25
CA ARG A 31 5.46 -4.92 3.49
C ARG A 31 4.07 -5.51 3.35
N LYS A 32 3.54 -6.05 4.45
CA LYS A 32 2.13 -6.47 4.52
C LYS A 32 1.22 -5.28 4.25
N THR A 33 0.31 -5.43 3.30
CA THR A 33 -0.67 -4.44 2.88
C THR A 33 -1.96 -5.12 2.43
N HIS A 34 -3.05 -4.36 2.36
CA HIS A 34 -4.28 -4.82 1.74
C HIS A 34 -4.06 -4.99 0.23
N ARG A 35 -3.80 -6.23 -0.21
CA ARG A 35 -3.41 -6.56 -1.59
C ARG A 35 -4.56 -7.17 -2.38
N TYR A 36 -5.39 -7.97 -1.72
CA TYR A 36 -6.47 -8.74 -2.35
C TYR A 36 -7.82 -8.28 -1.84
N GLY A 37 -8.90 -8.65 -2.52
CA GLY A 37 -10.25 -8.26 -2.11
C GLY A 37 -10.65 -6.85 -2.55
N ARG A 38 -11.74 -6.34 -1.98
CA ARG A 38 -12.40 -5.12 -2.43
C ARG A 38 -11.67 -3.89 -1.85
N GLY A 39 -11.08 -3.10 -2.73
CA GLY A 39 -10.23 -1.97 -2.33
C GLY A 39 -8.76 -2.33 -2.11
N GLY A 40 -8.37 -3.57 -2.46
CA GLY A 40 -6.97 -3.99 -2.45
C GLY A 40 -6.12 -3.24 -3.47
N ASN A 41 -4.82 -3.15 -3.22
CA ASN A 41 -3.84 -2.47 -4.09
C ASN A 41 -2.52 -3.25 -4.14
N PRO A 42 -1.87 -3.40 -5.31
CA PRO A 42 -0.53 -3.97 -5.39
C PRO A 42 0.54 -3.20 -4.58
N LEU A 43 0.29 -1.93 -4.24
CA LEU A 43 1.21 -1.08 -3.49
C LEU A 43 0.65 -0.66 -2.12
N CYS A 44 1.50 -0.67 -1.08
CA CYS A 44 1.20 -0.07 0.21
C CYS A 44 1.02 1.46 0.12
N SER A 45 0.46 2.09 1.15
CA SER A 45 0.17 3.54 1.18
C SER A 45 1.41 4.39 0.88
N TYR A 46 2.55 4.03 1.46
CA TYR A 46 3.84 4.70 1.23
C TYR A 46 4.32 4.60 -0.21
N CYS A 47 4.38 3.37 -0.75
CA CYS A 47 4.80 3.15 -2.14
C CYS A 47 3.84 3.81 -3.12
N PHE A 48 2.55 3.80 -2.82
CA PHE A 48 1.54 4.46 -3.63
C PHE A 48 1.68 5.98 -3.59
N ALA A 49 1.96 6.60 -2.43
CA ALA A 49 2.20 8.03 -2.31
C ALA A 49 3.39 8.49 -3.17
N ALA A 50 4.48 7.71 -3.16
CA ALA A 50 5.64 7.96 -4.02
C ALA A 50 5.29 7.86 -5.52
N VAL A 51 4.51 6.85 -5.91
CA VAL A 51 4.06 6.70 -7.31
C VAL A 51 3.09 7.81 -7.69
N SER A 52 2.15 8.18 -6.84
CA SER A 52 1.23 9.29 -7.13
C SER A 52 1.93 10.63 -7.25
N ALA A 53 3.01 10.85 -6.48
CA ALA A 53 3.83 12.06 -6.62
C ALA A 53 4.58 12.10 -7.96
N GLN A 54 5.05 10.96 -8.45
CA GLN A 54 5.79 10.87 -9.70
C GLN A 54 4.89 10.88 -10.95
N TRP A 55 3.71 10.25 -10.89
CA TRP A 55 2.83 10.04 -12.06
C TRP A 55 1.61 10.97 -12.06
N GLY A 56 1.39 11.71 -10.97
CA GLY A 56 0.27 12.64 -10.79
C GLY A 56 -1.03 12.01 -10.29
N PRO A 57 -2.06 12.84 -10.03
CA PRO A 57 -3.30 12.45 -9.34
C PRO A 57 -4.21 11.50 -10.15
N ARG A 58 -3.84 11.19 -11.40
CA ARG A 58 -4.55 10.20 -12.21
C ARG A 58 -4.30 8.76 -11.76
N VAL A 59 -3.23 8.51 -10.99
CA VAL A 59 -3.02 7.20 -10.35
C VAL A 59 -3.94 7.10 -9.14
N ARG A 60 -4.90 6.16 -9.19
CA ARG A 60 -5.89 5.96 -8.13
C ARG A 60 -5.84 4.52 -7.65
N ARG A 61 -6.13 4.34 -6.36
CA ARG A 61 -6.49 3.04 -5.81
C ARG A 61 -7.88 2.67 -6.31
N THR A 62 -8.14 1.39 -6.55
CA THR A 62 -9.52 0.92 -6.64
C THR A 62 -10.23 1.28 -5.33
N PRO A 63 -11.33 2.06 -5.39
CA PRO A 63 -12.01 2.51 -4.18
C PRO A 63 -12.57 1.30 -3.43
N ARG A 64 -12.47 1.37 -2.09
CA ARG A 64 -13.20 0.48 -1.19
C ARG A 64 -14.65 1.00 -1.18
N ALA A 65 -15.56 0.19 -1.72
CA ALA A 65 -16.99 0.53 -1.74
C ALA A 65 -17.58 0.45 -0.33
#